data_AF-A0A1F4DGQ2-F1
#
_entry.id   AF-A0A1F4DGQ2-F1
#
_cell.length_a   1.000
_cell.length_b   1.000
_cell.length_c   1.000
_cell.angle_alpha   90.00
_cell.angle_beta   90.00
_cell.angle_gamma   90.00
#
_symmetry.space_group_name_H-M   'P 1'
#
loop_
_entity.id
_entity.type
_entity.pdbx_description
1 polymer ?
#
loop_
_entity_poly.entity_id
_entity_poly.type
_entity_poly.pdbx_seq_one_letter_code
_entity_poly.pdbx_strand_id
1 'polypeptide(L)'
;MVLKFADGQLVLLGPGSVLRVDRYQYDAQDIKTSGFSVGLLNGSMRFVGGSITAQNRSAVRIGAGNSSIVLLSDKSTDFSIVVDTGDKQGETGIAFVAAGEIAVRTPYGRIRRILADQAVPWRPNRKEQPAPVPLAASPAVVQAAVAALRLAALPPSTPVEPIVAASVARSEAVAVAANSGPVGYVEAVSGLLSAERGNERLVLNVGDRFGLGTYFSTGETGRVVLKFTDGQTVTLGAKSSARIDRYEFNPRDINASGFEMTLLSGSLRFVAGSIASQDPQAAGISAGGSYITLLMAGGADFSVVVHPHAAGGEVGIAAVTKGEIAVRTPYGIISRIDANHAVPWRPGRGEPPPPVLLAALSPADKQALDELLETTNLAAALAELPATAAGPETAAQVVIAPLPGVYSAFTVTPPVTGCLGSPC
;
A
#
# COMPACT_ATOMS: atom_id res chain seq x y z
N MET A 1 -2.42 0.74 -3.11
CA MET A 1 -1.01 0.46 -3.52
C MET A 1 -0.80 0.98 -4.92
N VAL A 2 0.22 1.81 -5.21
CA VAL A 2 0.53 2.26 -6.59
C VAL A 2 1.85 1.62 -7.04
N LEU A 3 1.86 1.03 -8.23
CA LEU A 3 3.05 0.52 -8.89
C LEU A 3 3.38 1.46 -10.05
N LYS A 4 4.56 2.09 -10.02
CA LYS A 4 5.09 2.86 -11.16
C LYS A 4 6.19 2.05 -11.82
N PHE A 5 6.06 1.84 -13.13
CA PHE A 5 7.07 1.16 -13.94
C PHE A 5 7.99 2.20 -14.60
N ALA A 6 9.20 1.78 -14.94
CA ALA A 6 10.23 2.68 -15.46
C ALA A 6 9.81 3.38 -16.78
N ASP A 7 8.95 2.77 -17.58
CA ASP A 7 8.41 3.37 -18.81
C ASP A 7 7.35 4.46 -18.53
N GLY A 8 6.97 4.67 -17.28
CA GLY A 8 6.03 5.69 -16.82
C GLY A 8 4.61 5.19 -16.61
N GLN A 9 4.29 3.94 -16.94
CA GLN A 9 2.95 3.39 -16.68
C GLN A 9 2.71 3.24 -15.17
N LEU A 10 1.44 3.32 -14.78
CA LEU A 10 1.01 3.22 -13.39
C LEU A 10 -0.06 2.15 -13.25
N VAL A 11 0.04 1.36 -12.19
CA VAL A 11 -0.98 0.42 -11.77
C VAL A 11 -1.31 0.71 -10.33
N LEU A 12 -2.44 1.36 -10.08
CA LEU A 12 -3.00 1.53 -8.76
C LEU A 12 -3.89 0.33 -8.45
N LEU A 13 -3.75 -0.23 -7.26
CA LEU A 13 -4.57 -1.31 -6.73
C LEU A 13 -5.35 -0.81 -5.53
N GLY A 14 -6.64 -1.10 -5.51
CA GLY A 14 -7.47 -0.89 -4.33
C GLY A 14 -7.21 -1.96 -3.26
N PRO A 15 -7.78 -1.80 -2.06
CA PRO A 15 -7.60 -2.74 -0.96
C PRO A 15 -8.00 -4.18 -1.33
N GLY A 16 -7.27 -5.17 -0.80
CA GLY A 16 -7.57 -6.60 -1.02
C GLY A 16 -7.30 -7.12 -2.44
N SER A 17 -6.79 -6.28 -3.34
CA SER A 17 -6.56 -6.68 -4.74
C SER A 17 -5.31 -7.53 -4.89
N VAL A 18 -5.41 -8.57 -5.71
CA VAL A 18 -4.30 -9.48 -6.02
C VAL A 18 -3.86 -9.24 -7.44
N LEU A 19 -2.62 -8.80 -7.62
CA LEU A 19 -2.02 -8.53 -8.92
C LEU A 19 -0.89 -9.50 -9.21
N ARG A 20 -0.83 -9.99 -10.44
CA ARG A 20 0.32 -10.71 -10.99
C ARG A 20 0.94 -9.91 -12.12
N VAL A 21 2.26 -9.71 -12.09
CA VAL A 21 3.04 -9.19 -13.21
C VAL A 21 3.65 -10.40 -13.93
N ASP A 22 3.26 -10.64 -15.18
CA ASP A 22 3.76 -11.80 -15.94
C ASP A 22 5.05 -11.46 -16.70
N ARG A 23 5.14 -10.24 -17.24
CA ARG A 23 6.29 -9.79 -18.03
C ARG A 23 6.45 -8.29 -17.94
N TYR A 24 7.68 -7.84 -17.75
CA TYR A 24 8.06 -6.45 -17.95
C TYR A 24 9.46 -6.38 -18.54
N GLN A 25 9.58 -5.78 -19.72
CA GLN A 25 10.82 -5.50 -20.42
C GLN A 25 10.73 -4.07 -20.94
N TYR A 26 11.68 -3.23 -20.54
CA TYR A 26 11.72 -1.84 -20.98
C TYR A 26 13.11 -1.50 -21.50
N ASP A 27 13.14 -1.01 -22.73
CA ASP A 27 14.30 -0.42 -23.39
C ASP A 27 13.93 1.01 -23.77
N ALA A 28 14.58 1.98 -23.09
CA ALA A 28 14.35 3.39 -23.31
C ALA A 28 14.92 3.90 -24.64
N GLN A 29 15.87 3.17 -25.24
CA GLN A 29 16.47 3.51 -26.54
C GLN A 29 15.67 2.92 -27.70
N ASP A 30 15.06 1.74 -27.50
CA ASP A 30 14.18 1.12 -28.49
C ASP A 30 12.91 0.52 -27.86
N ILE A 31 11.89 1.37 -27.69
CA ILE A 31 10.60 0.99 -27.08
C ILE A 31 9.88 -0.12 -27.88
N LYS A 32 10.20 -0.33 -29.17
CA LYS A 32 9.58 -1.39 -29.97
C LYS A 32 10.01 -2.79 -29.54
N THR A 33 11.11 -2.92 -28.81
CA THR A 33 11.56 -4.19 -28.19
C THR A 33 10.97 -4.41 -26.80
N SER A 34 10.34 -3.38 -26.23
CA SER A 34 9.75 -3.42 -24.89
C SER A 34 8.42 -4.18 -24.86
N GLY A 35 8.02 -4.66 -23.69
CA GLY A 35 6.75 -5.35 -23.52
C GLY A 35 6.29 -5.41 -22.07
N PHE A 36 4.96 -5.46 -21.88
CA PHE A 36 4.33 -5.45 -20.57
C PHE A 36 3.14 -6.42 -20.52
N SER A 37 3.08 -7.25 -19.48
CA SER A 37 1.96 -8.16 -19.23
C SER A 37 1.64 -8.21 -17.74
N VAL A 38 0.36 -7.99 -17.43
CA VAL A 38 -0.15 -7.99 -16.05
C VAL A 38 -1.54 -8.61 -15.98
N GLY A 39 -1.87 -9.22 -14.84
CA GLY A 39 -3.20 -9.78 -14.56
C GLY A 39 -3.70 -9.40 -13.17
N LEU A 40 -4.81 -8.68 -13.10
CA LEU A 40 -5.59 -8.52 -11.86
C LEU A 40 -6.31 -9.84 -11.60
N LEU A 41 -5.95 -10.60 -10.57
CA LEU A 41 -6.59 -11.88 -10.28
C LEU A 41 -7.93 -11.69 -9.57
N ASN A 42 -7.99 -10.77 -8.61
CA ASN A 42 -9.21 -10.41 -7.87
C ASN A 42 -9.04 -8.98 -7.30
N GLY A 43 -10.13 -8.26 -7.08
CA GLY A 43 -10.16 -6.93 -6.50
C GLY A 43 -10.24 -5.82 -7.54
N SER A 44 -9.53 -4.72 -7.32
CA SER A 44 -9.64 -3.50 -8.12
C SER A 44 -8.30 -2.92 -8.57
N MET A 45 -8.28 -2.38 -9.78
CA MET A 45 -7.13 -1.76 -10.40
C MET A 45 -7.54 -0.48 -11.13
N ARG A 46 -6.67 0.53 -11.12
CA ARG A 46 -6.61 1.57 -12.15
C ARG A 46 -5.29 1.47 -12.89
N PHE A 47 -5.35 1.46 -14.20
CA PHE A 47 -4.20 1.39 -15.09
C PHE A 47 -4.07 2.73 -15.84
N VAL A 48 -2.88 3.32 -15.80
CA VAL A 48 -2.51 4.49 -16.60
C VAL A 48 -1.33 4.12 -17.49
N GLY A 49 -1.48 4.35 -18.79
CA GLY A 49 -0.48 3.99 -19.80
C GLY A 49 0.79 4.83 -19.70
N GLY A 50 1.93 4.17 -19.90
CA GLY A 50 3.25 4.79 -20.05
C GLY A 50 3.75 4.76 -21.48
N SER A 51 5.05 4.94 -21.66
CA SER A 51 5.69 5.00 -22.99
C SER A 51 5.58 3.68 -23.77
N ILE A 52 5.57 2.51 -23.11
CA ILE A 52 5.31 1.23 -23.80
C ILE A 52 3.88 1.19 -24.34
N THR A 53 2.92 1.69 -23.57
CA THR A 53 1.51 1.74 -24.01
C THR A 53 1.34 2.70 -25.18
N ALA A 54 2.01 3.84 -25.16
CA ALA A 54 1.95 4.84 -26.23
C ALA A 54 2.64 4.40 -27.53
N GLN A 55 3.78 3.71 -27.44
CA GLN A 55 4.64 3.45 -28.61
C GLN A 55 4.71 1.99 -29.05
N ASN A 56 4.37 1.04 -28.17
CA ASN A 56 4.38 -0.39 -28.46
C ASN A 56 3.17 -1.13 -27.84
N ARG A 57 1.97 -0.56 -28.03
CA ARG A 57 0.71 -1.07 -27.47
C ARG A 57 0.45 -2.56 -27.74
N SER A 58 0.84 -3.08 -28.91
CA SER A 58 0.66 -4.50 -29.24
C SER A 58 1.45 -5.46 -28.33
N ALA A 59 2.48 -4.96 -27.65
CA ALA A 59 3.25 -5.70 -26.65
C ALA A 59 2.65 -5.59 -25.24
N VAL A 60 1.53 -4.87 -25.07
CA VAL A 60 0.82 -4.70 -23.80
C VAL A 60 -0.31 -5.73 -23.68
N ARG A 61 -0.28 -6.53 -22.62
CA ARG A 61 -1.34 -7.50 -22.28
C ARG A 61 -1.86 -7.23 -20.87
N ILE A 62 -3.18 -7.17 -20.71
CA ILE A 62 -3.82 -6.88 -19.43
C ILE A 62 -4.95 -7.88 -19.20
N GLY A 63 -4.87 -8.65 -18.12
CA GLY A 63 -5.90 -9.58 -17.65
C GLY A 63 -6.65 -9.02 -16.44
N ALA A 64 -7.90 -9.44 -16.29
CA ALA A 64 -8.74 -9.18 -15.13
C ALA A 64 -9.63 -10.40 -14.86
N GLY A 65 -9.30 -11.19 -13.85
CA GLY A 65 -9.83 -12.53 -13.64
C GLY A 65 -9.54 -13.42 -14.86
N ASN A 66 -10.59 -14.01 -15.40
CA ASN A 66 -10.63 -14.76 -16.67
C ASN A 66 -10.95 -13.86 -17.88
N SER A 67 -11.10 -12.55 -17.68
CA SER A 67 -11.29 -11.58 -18.75
C SER A 67 -9.97 -10.98 -19.24
N SER A 68 -9.94 -10.51 -20.49
CA SER A 68 -8.80 -9.79 -21.06
C SER A 68 -9.20 -8.41 -21.60
N ILE A 69 -8.31 -7.45 -21.42
CA ILE A 69 -8.50 -6.06 -21.78
C ILE A 69 -7.65 -5.75 -23.00
N VAL A 70 -8.28 -5.16 -24.00
CA VAL A 70 -7.64 -4.77 -25.25
C VAL A 70 -7.66 -3.26 -25.32
N LEU A 71 -6.47 -2.66 -25.41
CA LEU A 71 -6.32 -1.22 -25.56
C LEU A 71 -6.63 -0.83 -27.01
N LEU A 72 -7.54 0.12 -27.24
CA LEU A 72 -7.98 0.52 -28.58
C LEU A 72 -7.46 1.90 -29.03
N SER A 73 -7.17 2.80 -28.09
CA SER A 73 -6.58 4.12 -28.38
C SER A 73 -5.04 4.11 -28.37
N ASP A 74 -4.44 5.02 -29.12
CA ASP A 74 -3.00 5.31 -29.21
C ASP A 74 -2.57 6.60 -28.47
N LYS A 75 -3.52 7.43 -28.02
CA LYS A 75 -3.21 8.76 -27.46
C LYS A 75 -3.13 8.81 -25.93
N SER A 76 -4.04 8.12 -25.26
CA SER A 76 -4.12 8.08 -23.79
C SER A 76 -4.71 6.76 -23.36
N THR A 77 -4.32 6.29 -22.19
CA THR A 77 -4.92 5.12 -21.56
C THR A 77 -5.01 5.38 -20.07
N ASP A 78 -6.23 5.51 -19.57
CA ASP A 78 -6.55 5.55 -18.15
C ASP A 78 -7.88 4.82 -17.99
N PHE A 79 -7.89 3.72 -17.26
CA PHE A 79 -9.11 2.96 -17.00
C PHE A 79 -9.03 2.26 -15.64
N SER A 80 -10.20 2.01 -15.07
CA SER A 80 -10.37 1.28 -13.82
C SER A 80 -11.12 -0.02 -14.07
N ILE A 81 -10.72 -1.08 -13.37
CA ILE A 81 -11.37 -2.38 -13.39
C ILE A 81 -11.60 -2.83 -11.95
N VAL A 82 -12.76 -3.42 -11.71
CA VAL A 82 -13.04 -4.23 -10.54
C VAL A 82 -13.43 -5.61 -11.03
N VAL A 83 -12.87 -6.66 -10.45
CA VAL A 83 -13.20 -8.05 -10.78
C VAL A 83 -13.33 -8.84 -9.48
N ASP A 84 -14.36 -9.66 -9.39
CA ASP A 84 -14.55 -10.64 -8.33
C ASP A 84 -14.66 -12.03 -8.95
N THR A 85 -13.70 -12.89 -8.60
CA THR A 85 -13.62 -14.29 -9.05
C THR A 85 -14.04 -15.27 -7.96
N GLY A 86 -14.44 -14.80 -6.78
CA GLY A 86 -14.78 -15.63 -5.62
C GLY A 86 -16.25 -16.09 -5.58
N ASP A 87 -17.10 -15.54 -6.44
CA ASP A 87 -18.51 -15.94 -6.51
C ASP A 87 -18.68 -17.33 -7.14
N LYS A 88 -19.45 -18.19 -6.47
CA LYS A 88 -19.83 -19.54 -6.96
C LYS A 88 -20.64 -19.48 -8.27
N GLN A 89 -21.27 -18.35 -8.57
CA GLN A 89 -22.07 -18.11 -9.78
C GLN A 89 -21.19 -17.80 -11.01
N GLY A 90 -19.90 -17.50 -10.82
CA GLY A 90 -18.95 -17.10 -11.86
C GLY A 90 -18.46 -15.67 -11.70
N GLU A 91 -17.41 -15.33 -12.46
CA GLU A 91 -16.75 -14.02 -12.41
C GLU A 91 -17.73 -12.86 -12.66
N THR A 92 -17.64 -11.83 -11.81
CA THR A 92 -18.27 -10.54 -12.09
C THR A 92 -17.21 -9.47 -12.20
N GLY A 93 -17.50 -8.42 -12.96
CA GLY A 93 -16.60 -7.28 -13.00
C GLY A 93 -17.21 -6.05 -13.61
N ILE A 94 -16.47 -4.95 -13.50
CA ILE A 94 -16.83 -3.64 -14.03
C ILE A 94 -15.58 -3.03 -14.62
N ALA A 95 -15.71 -2.43 -15.81
CA ALA A 95 -14.68 -1.60 -16.41
C ALA A 95 -15.21 -0.18 -16.55
N PHE A 96 -14.35 0.79 -16.29
CA PHE A 96 -14.62 2.20 -16.51
C PHE A 96 -13.41 2.84 -17.21
N VAL A 97 -13.64 3.69 -18.22
CA VAL A 97 -12.56 4.35 -18.95
C VAL A 97 -12.53 5.83 -18.61
N ALA A 98 -11.42 6.26 -18.02
CA ALA A 98 -11.15 7.65 -17.69
C ALA A 98 -10.70 8.44 -18.93
N ALA A 99 -9.78 7.86 -19.69
CA ALA A 99 -9.25 8.44 -20.91
C ALA A 99 -8.81 7.32 -21.87
N GLY A 100 -9.01 7.56 -23.16
CA GLY A 100 -8.75 6.57 -24.19
C GLY A 100 -9.95 5.67 -24.46
N GLU A 101 -9.66 4.44 -24.86
CA GLU A 101 -10.67 3.49 -25.31
C GLU A 101 -10.16 2.06 -25.12
N ILE A 102 -11.02 1.18 -24.61
CA ILE A 102 -10.71 -0.24 -24.43
C ILE A 102 -11.83 -1.13 -24.97
N ALA A 103 -11.52 -2.40 -25.19
CA ALA A 103 -12.48 -3.50 -25.30
C ALA A 103 -12.22 -4.54 -24.22
N VAL A 104 -13.25 -5.28 -23.85
CA VAL A 104 -13.16 -6.36 -22.86
C VAL A 104 -13.65 -7.65 -23.50
N ARG A 105 -12.81 -8.70 -23.43
CA ARG A 105 -13.21 -10.06 -23.76
C ARG A 105 -13.47 -10.79 -22.46
N THR A 106 -14.72 -11.10 -22.18
CA THR A 106 -15.14 -11.80 -20.96
C THR A 106 -15.43 -13.26 -21.28
N PRO A 107 -15.55 -14.14 -20.26
CA PRO A 107 -16.04 -15.51 -20.43
C PRO A 107 -17.44 -15.60 -21.07
N TYR A 108 -18.21 -14.51 -21.04
CA TYR A 108 -19.62 -14.45 -21.42
C TYR A 108 -19.87 -13.70 -22.73
N GLY A 109 -18.83 -13.21 -23.40
CA GLY A 109 -18.94 -12.45 -24.63
C GLY A 109 -17.94 -11.31 -24.76
N ARG A 110 -18.07 -10.53 -25.84
CA ARG A 110 -17.16 -9.41 -26.11
C ARG A 110 -17.88 -8.07 -25.96
N ILE A 111 -17.32 -7.20 -25.13
CA ILE A 111 -17.66 -5.78 -25.09
C ILE A 111 -16.69 -5.08 -26.03
N ARG A 112 -17.18 -4.70 -27.21
CA ARG A 112 -16.32 -4.30 -28.34
C ARG A 112 -15.63 -2.96 -28.17
N ARG A 113 -16.21 -2.05 -27.39
CA ARG A 113 -15.75 -0.67 -27.28
C ARG A 113 -16.31 -0.03 -26.02
N ILE A 114 -15.45 0.58 -25.22
CA ILE A 114 -15.79 1.40 -24.05
C ILE A 114 -15.02 2.70 -24.21
N LEU A 115 -15.74 3.81 -24.35
CA LEU A 115 -15.16 5.14 -24.56
C LEU A 115 -14.87 5.82 -23.23
N ALA A 116 -14.09 6.90 -23.28
CA ALA A 116 -13.89 7.79 -22.13
C ALA A 116 -15.23 8.21 -21.50
N ASP A 117 -15.22 8.27 -20.17
CA ASP A 117 -16.37 8.51 -19.29
C ASP A 117 -17.46 7.42 -19.31
N GLN A 118 -17.20 6.26 -19.91
CA GLN A 118 -18.15 5.14 -19.89
C GLN A 118 -17.74 4.06 -18.89
N ALA A 119 -18.75 3.46 -18.25
CA ALA A 119 -18.63 2.25 -17.45
C ALA A 119 -19.52 1.14 -18.00
N VAL A 120 -19.09 -0.11 -17.77
CA VAL A 120 -19.87 -1.28 -18.14
C VAL A 120 -19.58 -2.43 -17.18
N PRO A 121 -20.61 -3.04 -16.57
CA PRO A 121 -20.47 -4.27 -15.82
C PRO A 121 -20.54 -5.50 -16.74
N TRP A 122 -19.90 -6.59 -16.35
CA TRP A 122 -20.18 -7.94 -16.85
C TRP A 122 -20.47 -8.90 -15.72
N ARG A 123 -21.33 -9.88 -16.00
CA ARG A 123 -21.76 -10.91 -15.05
C ARG A 123 -22.23 -12.17 -15.78
N PRO A 124 -22.26 -13.34 -15.10
CA PRO A 124 -22.81 -14.57 -15.65
C PRO A 124 -24.32 -14.47 -15.94
N ASN A 125 -24.85 -15.47 -16.65
CA ASN A 125 -26.29 -15.67 -16.87
C ASN A 125 -27.01 -14.54 -17.63
N ARG A 126 -26.29 -13.83 -18.50
CA ARG A 126 -26.84 -12.81 -19.41
C ARG A 126 -26.72 -13.30 -20.86
N LYS A 127 -27.79 -13.19 -21.64
CA LYS A 127 -27.75 -13.49 -23.09
C LYS A 127 -26.79 -12.55 -23.83
N GLU A 128 -26.76 -11.28 -23.42
CA GLU A 128 -25.87 -10.25 -23.95
C GLU A 128 -25.33 -9.36 -22.82
N GLN A 129 -24.09 -8.91 -22.96
CA GLN A 129 -23.48 -7.97 -22.04
C GLN A 129 -24.09 -6.57 -22.23
N PRO A 130 -24.31 -5.82 -21.15
CA PRO A 130 -24.89 -4.48 -21.25
C PRO A 130 -24.03 -3.56 -22.12
N ALA A 131 -24.69 -2.64 -22.82
CA ALA A 131 -23.99 -1.56 -23.50
C ALA A 131 -23.30 -0.65 -22.46
N PRO A 132 -22.09 -0.11 -22.76
CA PRO A 132 -21.48 0.89 -21.91
C PRO A 132 -22.35 2.14 -21.80
N VAL A 133 -22.43 2.68 -20.58
CA VAL A 133 -23.20 3.89 -20.26
C VAL A 133 -22.26 4.94 -19.65
N PRO A 134 -22.58 6.24 -19.73
CA PRO A 134 -21.83 7.27 -19.01
C PRO A 134 -21.72 6.94 -17.50
N LEU A 135 -20.60 7.31 -16.86
CA LEU A 135 -20.39 7.05 -15.43
C LEU A 135 -21.49 7.68 -14.57
N ALA A 136 -21.92 8.90 -14.92
CA ALA A 136 -23.01 9.59 -14.25
C ALA A 136 -24.35 8.85 -14.31
N ALA A 137 -24.56 8.01 -15.35
CA ALA A 137 -25.73 7.18 -15.51
C ALA A 137 -25.56 5.76 -14.91
N SER A 138 -24.39 5.46 -14.35
CA SER A 138 -24.12 4.17 -13.70
C SER A 138 -24.67 4.13 -12.28
N PRO A 139 -24.94 2.94 -11.70
CA PRO A 139 -25.36 2.83 -10.30
C PRO A 139 -24.38 3.52 -9.34
N ALA A 140 -24.88 4.11 -8.25
CA ALA A 140 -24.06 4.88 -7.30
C ALA A 140 -22.86 4.09 -6.74
N VAL A 141 -23.02 2.79 -6.53
CA VAL A 141 -21.93 1.90 -6.09
C VAL A 141 -20.79 1.81 -7.11
N VAL A 142 -21.11 1.84 -8.41
CA VAL A 142 -20.12 1.85 -9.50
C VAL A 142 -19.39 3.19 -9.51
N GLN A 143 -20.13 4.29 -9.37
CA GLN A 143 -19.56 5.63 -9.28
C GLN A 143 -18.61 5.75 -8.09
N ALA A 144 -19.02 5.25 -6.92
CA ALA A 144 -18.21 5.26 -5.69
C ALA A 144 -16.94 4.42 -5.83
N ALA A 145 -17.02 3.21 -6.39
CA ALA A 145 -15.85 2.36 -6.62
C ALA A 145 -14.83 3.01 -7.58
N VAL A 146 -15.31 3.65 -8.64
CA VAL A 146 -14.47 4.41 -9.59
C VAL A 146 -13.87 5.64 -8.91
N ALA A 147 -14.63 6.36 -8.09
CA ALA A 147 -14.16 7.52 -7.35
C ALA A 147 -13.05 7.15 -6.34
N ALA A 148 -13.20 6.03 -5.62
CA ALA A 148 -12.20 5.55 -4.67
C ALA A 148 -10.84 5.28 -5.34
N LEU A 149 -10.83 4.70 -6.55
CA LEU A 149 -9.62 4.50 -7.35
C LEU A 149 -9.04 5.80 -7.94
N ARG A 150 -9.79 6.90 -7.91
CA ARG A 150 -9.39 8.19 -8.47
C ARG A 150 -8.96 9.21 -7.43
N LEU A 151 -9.35 9.00 -6.18
CA LEU A 151 -8.95 9.85 -5.05
C LEU A 151 -7.44 9.78 -4.78
N ALA A 152 -6.78 8.68 -5.19
CA ALA A 152 -5.34 8.54 -5.06
C ALA A 152 -4.60 9.47 -6.03
N ALA A 153 -3.79 10.38 -5.48
CA ALA A 153 -2.84 11.15 -6.27
C ALA A 153 -1.84 10.19 -6.93
N LEU A 154 -1.83 10.19 -8.26
CA LEU A 154 -0.87 9.41 -9.04
C LEU A 154 0.36 10.27 -9.33
N PRO A 155 1.58 9.70 -9.25
CA PRO A 155 2.77 10.38 -9.75
C PRO A 155 2.61 10.62 -11.27
N PRO A 156 3.35 11.56 -11.87
CA PRO A 156 3.29 11.79 -13.31
C PRO A 156 3.61 10.49 -14.07
N SER A 157 2.85 10.21 -15.12
CA SER A 157 3.04 9.05 -16.01
C SER A 157 4.17 9.26 -17.02
N THR A 158 5.26 9.89 -16.57
CA THR A 158 6.49 10.08 -17.33
C THR A 158 7.48 8.95 -17.03
N PRO A 159 8.26 8.51 -18.04
CA PRO A 159 9.36 7.58 -17.82
C PRO A 159 10.26 8.05 -16.69
N VAL A 160 10.76 7.10 -15.90
CA VAL A 160 11.78 7.38 -14.89
C VAL A 160 13.08 7.63 -15.65
N GLU A 161 13.60 8.86 -15.60
CA GLU A 161 14.86 9.16 -16.29
C GLU A 161 15.99 8.30 -15.74
N PRO A 162 16.86 7.73 -16.61
CA PRO A 162 18.06 7.07 -16.12
C PRO A 162 18.94 8.12 -15.44
N ILE A 163 19.32 7.87 -14.19
CA ILE A 163 20.35 8.66 -13.52
C ILE A 163 21.64 8.43 -14.32
N VAL A 164 21.97 9.37 -15.23
CA VAL A 164 23.27 9.39 -15.87
C VAL A 164 24.25 9.71 -14.74
N ALA A 165 25.00 8.70 -14.30
CA ALA A 165 26.10 8.88 -13.37
C ALA A 165 27.12 9.82 -14.03
N ALA A 166 27.03 11.11 -13.71
CA ALA A 166 28.05 12.07 -14.08
C ALA A 166 29.35 11.63 -13.41
N SER A 167 30.32 11.26 -14.24
CA SER A 167 31.68 10.91 -13.85
C SER A 167 32.33 12.09 -13.14
N VAL A 168 32.44 12.04 -11.81
CA VAL A 168 33.32 12.95 -11.07
C VAL A 168 34.67 12.25 -10.93
N ALA A 169 35.65 12.78 -11.63
CA ALA A 169 37.04 12.34 -11.57
C ALA A 169 37.63 12.61 -10.17
N ARG A 170 38.10 11.51 -9.57
CA ARG A 170 39.21 11.34 -8.59
C ARG A 170 39.77 12.57 -7.86
N SER A 171 39.65 12.55 -6.53
CA SER A 171 40.81 12.78 -5.64
C SER A 171 40.62 11.96 -4.36
N GLU A 172 41.56 11.05 -4.11
CA GLU A 172 41.58 10.14 -2.96
C GLU A 172 42.08 10.86 -1.70
N ALA A 173 41.39 10.64 -0.58
CA ALA A 173 42.01 10.52 0.74
C ALA A 173 41.13 9.60 1.60
N VAL A 174 41.75 8.51 2.05
CA VAL A 174 41.16 7.34 2.67
C VAL A 174 40.80 7.59 4.14
N ALA A 175 39.57 7.24 4.52
CA ALA A 175 39.28 6.70 5.84
C ALA A 175 38.15 5.67 5.72
N VAL A 176 38.47 4.44 6.11
CA VAL A 176 37.67 3.22 6.01
C VAL A 176 36.44 3.30 6.91
N ALA A 177 35.26 3.17 6.32
CA ALA A 177 34.08 2.65 7.01
C ALA A 177 33.39 1.66 6.07
N ALA A 178 33.54 0.38 6.42
CA ALA A 178 32.88 -0.82 5.93
C ALA A 178 32.18 -0.72 4.56
N ASN A 179 32.83 -1.31 3.57
CA ASN A 179 32.17 -1.80 2.36
C ASN A 179 31.21 -2.95 2.74
N SER A 180 30.14 -2.64 3.44
CA SER A 180 28.99 -3.53 3.59
C SER A 180 28.10 -3.24 2.40
N GLY A 181 28.02 -4.20 1.48
CA GLY A 181 27.04 -4.16 0.41
C GLY A 181 25.61 -3.93 0.95
N PRO A 182 24.66 -3.60 0.07
CA PRO A 182 23.28 -3.40 0.49
C PRO A 182 22.76 -4.61 1.26
N VAL A 183 22.21 -4.38 2.44
CA VAL A 183 21.65 -5.42 3.32
C VAL A 183 20.22 -5.81 2.92
N GLY A 184 19.61 -4.99 2.07
CA GLY A 184 18.26 -5.17 1.58
C GLY A 184 17.83 -4.09 0.59
N TYR A 185 16.56 -4.14 0.22
CA TYR A 185 15.91 -3.16 -0.65
C TYR A 185 14.48 -2.88 -0.19
N VAL A 186 13.99 -1.71 -0.58
CA VAL A 186 12.61 -1.29 -0.31
C VAL A 186 11.66 -2.04 -1.24
N GLU A 187 10.83 -2.91 -0.69
CA GLU A 187 9.88 -3.74 -1.43
C GLU A 187 8.58 -2.99 -1.74
N ALA A 188 8.11 -2.15 -0.82
CA ALA A 188 6.92 -1.32 -1.02
C ALA A 188 6.98 -0.03 -0.20
N VAL A 189 6.36 1.04 -0.71
CA VAL A 189 6.25 2.35 -0.05
C VAL A 189 4.83 2.90 -0.25
N SER A 190 4.29 3.59 0.76
CA SER A 190 3.06 4.39 0.67
C SER A 190 3.19 5.62 1.57
N GLY A 191 2.76 6.80 1.13
CA GLY A 191 2.88 8.04 1.90
C GLY A 191 4.29 8.66 1.83
N LEU A 192 4.56 9.66 2.70
CA LEU A 192 5.86 10.33 2.76
C LEU A 192 6.83 9.54 3.64
N LEU A 193 8.01 9.23 3.11
CA LEU A 193 9.06 8.51 3.83
C LEU A 193 10.43 9.07 3.52
N SER A 194 11.31 9.03 4.51
CA SER A 194 12.71 9.40 4.33
C SER A 194 13.64 8.41 5.01
N ALA A 195 14.77 8.13 4.36
CA ALA A 195 15.90 7.46 4.96
C ALA A 195 17.02 8.47 5.26
N GLU A 196 17.72 8.28 6.37
CA GLU A 196 18.96 9.00 6.65
C GLU A 196 20.13 8.02 6.63
N ARG A 197 21.18 8.38 5.88
CA ARG A 197 22.44 7.65 5.80
C ARG A 197 23.57 8.64 6.10
N GLY A 198 24.12 8.59 7.31
CA GLY A 198 25.05 9.63 7.76
C GLY A 198 24.31 10.96 7.94
N ASN A 199 24.74 12.00 7.22
CA ASN A 199 24.12 13.35 7.28
C ASN A 199 23.15 13.65 6.12
N GLU A 200 22.90 12.68 5.23
CA GLU A 200 22.04 12.87 4.06
C GLU A 200 20.67 12.27 4.30
N ARG A 201 19.61 13.09 4.15
CA ARG A 201 18.21 12.67 4.21
C ARG A 201 17.65 12.52 2.80
N LEU A 202 17.33 11.28 2.43
CA LEU A 202 16.82 10.92 1.11
C LEU A 202 15.34 10.53 1.21
N VAL A 203 14.55 10.87 0.20
CA VAL A 203 13.21 10.30 0.04
C VAL A 203 13.33 8.83 -0.36
N LEU A 204 12.62 7.94 0.35
CA LEU A 204 12.63 6.50 0.07
C LEU A 204 11.66 6.13 -1.04
N ASN A 205 12.16 5.44 -2.06
CA ASN A 205 11.39 4.88 -3.16
C ASN A 205 11.47 3.36 -3.19
N VAL A 206 10.52 2.73 -3.86
CA VAL A 206 10.55 1.29 -4.12
C VAL A 206 11.78 0.93 -4.94
N GLY A 207 12.49 -0.13 -4.55
CA GLY A 207 13.73 -0.58 -5.17
C GLY A 207 14.99 0.05 -4.60
N ASP A 208 14.86 1.12 -3.80
CA ASP A 208 16.02 1.74 -3.15
C ASP A 208 16.71 0.72 -2.25
N ARG A 209 18.02 0.67 -2.35
CA ARG A 209 18.85 -0.23 -1.55
C ARG A 209 19.29 0.49 -0.29
N PHE A 210 19.22 -0.21 0.84
CA PHE A 210 19.66 0.31 2.12
C PHE A 210 20.80 -0.53 2.68
N GLY A 211 21.57 0.09 3.58
CA GLY A 211 22.72 -0.53 4.24
C GLY A 211 22.52 -0.59 5.75
N LEU A 212 23.48 -1.19 6.44
CA LEU A 212 23.57 -1.11 7.89
C LEU A 212 23.60 0.36 8.36
N GLY A 213 22.98 0.65 9.51
CA GLY A 213 22.94 1.99 10.09
C GLY A 213 21.95 2.95 9.42
N THR A 214 21.20 2.52 8.39
CA THR A 214 20.15 3.35 7.78
C THR A 214 19.05 3.62 8.80
N TYR A 215 18.68 4.90 8.93
CA TYR A 215 17.53 5.34 9.72
C TYR A 215 16.33 5.56 8.80
N PHE A 216 15.16 5.07 9.17
CA PHE A 216 13.92 5.16 8.41
C PHE A 216 12.90 5.98 9.20
N SER A 217 12.23 6.90 8.53
CA SER A 217 11.14 7.70 9.10
C SER A 217 9.94 7.71 8.17
N THR A 218 8.75 7.49 8.73
CA THR A 218 7.47 7.47 8.00
C THR A 218 6.55 8.61 8.49
N GLY A 219 5.83 9.23 7.57
CA GLY A 219 4.84 10.27 7.86
C GLY A 219 3.52 9.73 8.42
N GLU A 220 2.51 10.59 8.54
CA GLU A 220 1.21 10.24 9.16
C GLU A 220 0.42 9.13 8.47
N THR A 221 0.64 8.94 7.17
CA THR A 221 0.07 7.85 6.37
C THR A 221 1.16 6.95 5.77
N GLY A 222 2.40 7.14 6.26
CA GLY A 222 3.60 6.50 5.74
C GLY A 222 3.61 5.00 6.04
N ARG A 223 4.05 4.20 5.07
CA ARG A 223 4.30 2.77 5.23
C ARG A 223 5.45 2.35 4.35
N VAL A 224 6.35 1.54 4.86
CA VAL A 224 7.40 0.88 4.07
C VAL A 224 7.50 -0.58 4.39
N VAL A 225 7.71 -1.39 3.37
CA VAL A 225 8.10 -2.79 3.47
C VAL A 225 9.56 -2.89 3.04
N LEU A 226 10.41 -3.32 3.96
CA LEU A 226 11.85 -3.51 3.80
C LEU A 226 12.11 -5.01 3.64
N LYS A 227 12.73 -5.41 2.54
CA LYS A 227 13.13 -6.79 2.27
C LYS A 227 14.63 -6.93 2.42
N PHE A 228 15.06 -7.84 3.28
CA PHE A 228 16.48 -8.11 3.53
C PHE A 228 16.95 -9.32 2.73
N THR A 229 18.27 -9.47 2.60
CA THR A 229 18.89 -10.51 1.76
C THR A 229 18.69 -11.94 2.24
N ASP A 230 18.42 -12.13 3.53
CA ASP A 230 18.10 -13.43 4.17
C ASP A 230 16.62 -13.82 4.01
N GLY A 231 15.84 -12.95 3.36
CA GLY A 231 14.42 -13.15 3.07
C GLY A 231 13.48 -12.62 4.14
N GLN A 232 13.96 -12.06 5.25
CA GLN A 232 13.07 -11.43 6.24
C GLN A 232 12.45 -10.15 5.69
N THR A 233 11.25 -9.83 6.16
CA THR A 233 10.54 -8.61 5.80
C THR A 233 10.22 -7.81 7.06
N VAL A 234 10.55 -6.52 7.06
CA VAL A 234 10.15 -5.56 8.10
C VAL A 234 9.19 -4.55 7.48
N THR A 235 7.99 -4.42 8.04
CA THR A 235 7.05 -3.37 7.65
C THR A 235 7.01 -2.29 8.73
N LEU A 236 7.27 -1.04 8.37
CA LEU A 236 7.06 0.11 9.24
C LEU A 236 5.73 0.76 8.86
N GLY A 237 4.86 1.01 9.85
CA GLY A 237 3.60 1.73 9.65
C GLY A 237 3.76 3.24 9.79
N ALA A 238 2.66 3.93 10.05
CA ALA A 238 2.60 5.39 10.14
C ALA A 238 3.35 5.92 11.37
N LYS A 239 3.94 7.11 11.24
CA LYS A 239 4.65 7.81 12.33
C LYS A 239 5.75 6.94 12.96
N SER A 240 6.34 6.06 12.16
CA SER A 240 7.39 5.15 12.57
C SER A 240 8.77 5.76 12.36
N SER A 241 9.64 5.50 13.32
CA SER A 241 11.05 5.86 13.25
C SER A 241 11.87 4.64 13.66
N ALA A 242 12.73 4.13 12.79
CA ALA A 242 13.45 2.89 13.04
C ALA A 242 14.85 2.89 12.44
N ARG A 243 15.76 2.08 12.99
CA ARG A 243 17.16 1.97 12.55
C ARG A 243 17.60 0.51 12.52
N ILE A 244 18.40 0.16 11.52
CA ILE A 244 19.07 -1.14 11.47
C ILE A 244 20.37 -1.05 12.27
N ASP A 245 20.46 -1.80 13.37
CA ASP A 245 21.60 -1.75 14.30
C ASP A 245 22.66 -2.80 13.95
N ARG A 246 22.22 -3.99 13.55
CA ARG A 246 23.08 -5.09 13.11
C ARG A 246 22.43 -5.86 11.98
N TYR A 247 23.21 -6.19 10.96
CA TYR A 247 22.80 -7.15 9.94
C TYR A 247 24.03 -7.84 9.34
N GLU A 248 24.13 -9.14 9.59
CA GLU A 248 25.15 -10.03 9.06
C GLU A 248 24.42 -11.26 8.55
N PHE A 249 24.57 -11.59 7.27
CA PHE A 249 23.96 -12.79 6.70
C PHE A 249 24.99 -13.60 5.93
N ASN A 250 25.26 -14.80 6.42
CA ASN A 250 26.08 -15.78 5.73
C ASN A 250 25.23 -17.05 5.48
N PRO A 251 24.77 -17.29 4.23
CA PRO A 251 23.92 -18.44 3.92
C PRO A 251 24.65 -19.79 4.07
N ARG A 252 25.98 -19.80 4.24
CA ARG A 252 26.79 -21.00 4.45
C ARG A 252 27.12 -21.25 5.92
N ASP A 253 26.96 -20.26 6.79
CA ASP A 253 27.22 -20.36 8.22
C ASP A 253 26.26 -19.45 8.99
N ILE A 254 25.17 -20.03 9.44
CA ILE A 254 24.12 -19.28 10.14
C ILE A 254 24.58 -18.76 11.51
N ASN A 255 25.56 -19.40 12.14
CA ASN A 255 26.09 -18.97 13.45
C ASN A 255 26.90 -17.67 13.34
N ALA A 256 27.38 -17.35 12.14
CA ALA A 256 28.02 -16.08 11.82
C ALA A 256 27.02 -15.02 11.33
N SER A 257 25.71 -15.31 11.36
CA SER A 257 24.65 -14.38 10.98
C SER A 257 24.01 -13.73 12.20
N GLY A 258 23.43 -12.55 12.03
CA GLY A 258 22.75 -11.83 13.10
C GLY A 258 21.95 -10.65 12.58
N PHE A 259 20.85 -10.34 13.28
CA PHE A 259 19.97 -9.23 12.96
C PHE A 259 19.51 -8.51 14.23
N GLU A 260 19.73 -7.20 14.27
CA GLU A 260 19.17 -6.33 15.30
C GLU A 260 18.61 -5.05 14.66
N MET A 261 17.42 -4.66 15.10
CA MET A 261 16.75 -3.45 14.63
C MET A 261 16.06 -2.74 15.79
N THR A 262 16.10 -1.42 15.78
CA THR A 262 15.44 -0.58 16.77
C THR A 262 14.28 0.17 16.12
N LEU A 263 13.07 0.02 16.66
CA LEU A 263 11.93 0.91 16.45
C LEU A 263 11.91 1.93 17.59
N LEU A 264 12.17 3.19 17.31
CA LEU A 264 12.17 4.25 18.33
C LEU A 264 10.74 4.63 18.74
N SER A 265 9.84 4.72 17.76
CA SER A 265 8.42 5.00 17.94
C SER A 265 7.64 4.55 16.72
N GLY A 266 6.33 4.34 16.87
CA GLY A 266 5.42 3.94 15.79
C GLY A 266 5.16 2.43 15.79
N SER A 267 4.92 1.87 14.62
CA SER A 267 4.62 0.45 14.43
C SER A 267 5.62 -0.26 13.52
N LEU A 268 5.87 -1.54 13.84
CA LEU A 268 6.71 -2.46 13.09
C LEU A 268 6.04 -3.83 13.04
N ARG A 269 5.95 -4.43 11.86
CA ARG A 269 5.70 -5.86 11.69
C ARG A 269 6.96 -6.55 11.20
N PHE A 270 7.33 -7.62 11.87
CA PHE A 270 8.46 -8.45 11.52
C PHE A 270 7.97 -9.80 11.03
N VAL A 271 8.46 -10.21 9.86
CA VAL A 271 8.29 -11.56 9.33
C VAL A 271 9.68 -12.16 9.18
N ALA A 272 9.95 -13.20 9.96
CA ALA A 272 11.25 -13.84 10.04
C ALA A 272 11.74 -14.37 8.69
N GLY A 273 13.02 -14.14 8.43
CA GLY A 273 13.78 -14.74 7.33
C GLY A 273 14.63 -15.90 7.81
N SER A 274 15.63 -16.26 7.02
CA SER A 274 16.45 -17.44 7.26
C SER A 274 17.33 -17.34 8.52
N ILE A 275 17.75 -16.14 8.94
CA ILE A 275 18.49 -15.92 10.20
C ILE A 275 17.63 -16.35 11.39
N ALA A 276 16.56 -15.59 11.64
CA ALA A 276 15.63 -15.79 12.73
C ALA A 276 14.94 -17.17 12.72
N SER A 277 14.74 -17.76 11.55
CA SER A 277 14.08 -19.08 11.44
C SER A 277 15.00 -20.23 11.83
N GLN A 278 16.31 -20.11 11.65
CA GLN A 278 17.27 -21.17 11.96
C GLN A 278 17.92 -20.96 13.32
N ASP A 279 18.23 -19.70 13.68
CA ASP A 279 18.71 -19.32 14.99
C ASP A 279 17.87 -18.14 15.53
N PRO A 280 16.84 -18.42 16.34
CA PRO A 280 16.00 -17.39 16.93
C PRO A 280 16.77 -16.41 17.83
N GLN A 281 17.90 -16.82 18.43
CA GLN A 281 18.70 -15.97 19.31
C GLN A 281 19.61 -15.02 18.53
N ALA A 282 19.84 -15.28 17.25
CA ALA A 282 20.56 -14.38 16.35
C ALA A 282 19.72 -13.18 15.88
N ALA A 283 18.44 -13.10 16.24
CA ALA A 283 17.54 -12.01 15.86
C ALA A 283 16.91 -11.31 17.08
N GLY A 284 16.94 -9.98 17.09
CA GLY A 284 16.34 -9.17 18.15
C GLY A 284 15.74 -7.86 17.63
N ILE A 285 14.68 -7.40 18.29
CA ILE A 285 14.06 -6.10 17.99
C ILE A 285 13.96 -5.27 19.26
N SER A 286 14.56 -4.09 19.26
CA SER A 286 14.28 -3.07 20.27
C SER A 286 13.07 -2.25 19.82
N ALA A 287 12.14 -1.99 20.73
CA ALA A 287 10.97 -1.14 20.47
C ALA A 287 10.81 -0.16 21.64
N GLY A 288 11.19 1.10 21.45
CA GLY A 288 11.28 2.08 22.52
C GLY A 288 12.29 1.62 23.58
N GLY A 289 11.85 1.51 24.83
CA GLY A 289 12.59 0.92 25.95
C GLY A 289 12.40 -0.60 26.09
N SER A 290 11.62 -1.24 25.21
CA SER A 290 11.37 -2.68 25.23
C SER A 290 12.32 -3.45 24.30
N TYR A 291 12.55 -4.73 24.61
CA TYR A 291 13.35 -5.65 23.78
C TYR A 291 12.60 -6.96 23.53
N ILE A 292 12.49 -7.35 22.27
CA ILE A 292 11.75 -8.51 21.79
C ILE A 292 12.75 -9.57 21.30
N THR A 293 12.61 -10.80 21.80
CA THR A 293 13.35 -11.97 21.35
C THR A 293 12.40 -13.03 20.80
N LEU A 294 12.89 -13.84 19.87
CA LEU A 294 12.16 -14.98 19.34
C LEU A 294 12.50 -16.23 20.16
N LEU A 295 11.50 -17.07 20.40
CA LEU A 295 11.64 -18.27 21.24
C LEU A 295 11.69 -19.58 20.45
N MET A 296 11.24 -19.58 19.20
CA MET A 296 10.99 -20.78 18.43
C MET A 296 11.71 -20.79 17.08
N ALA A 297 12.35 -21.92 16.75
CA ALA A 297 12.86 -22.20 15.41
C ALA A 297 11.69 -22.34 14.40
N GLY A 298 11.92 -22.00 13.13
CA GLY A 298 10.87 -21.87 12.11
C GLY A 298 10.28 -20.46 11.98
N GLY A 299 10.79 -19.52 12.78
CA GLY A 299 10.57 -18.08 12.65
C GLY A 299 9.29 -17.59 13.33
N ALA A 300 9.14 -16.27 13.33
CA ALA A 300 7.98 -15.59 13.88
C ALA A 300 7.40 -14.56 12.89
N ASP A 301 6.11 -14.32 13.01
CA ASP A 301 5.40 -13.19 12.41
C ASP A 301 4.69 -12.46 13.52
N PHE A 302 5.13 -11.25 13.83
CA PHE A 302 4.59 -10.46 14.92
C PHE A 302 4.59 -8.97 14.58
N SER A 303 3.70 -8.25 15.23
CA SER A 303 3.61 -6.80 15.17
C SER A 303 3.86 -6.21 16.54
N VAL A 304 4.61 -5.11 16.58
CA VAL A 304 4.87 -4.33 17.78
C VAL A 304 4.62 -2.86 17.50
N VAL A 305 4.06 -2.19 18.49
CA VAL A 305 3.81 -0.75 18.45
C VAL A 305 4.27 -0.14 19.76
N VAL A 306 4.96 0.98 19.67
CA VAL A 306 5.45 1.74 20.83
C VAL A 306 5.33 3.24 20.59
N HIS A 307 4.82 3.93 21.61
CA HIS A 307 4.72 5.39 21.59
C HIS A 307 5.15 5.97 22.94
N PRO A 308 5.79 7.16 22.94
CA PRO A 308 6.03 7.89 24.17
C PRO A 308 4.70 8.26 24.83
N HIS A 309 4.65 8.16 26.17
CA HIS A 309 3.47 8.51 26.94
C HIS A 309 3.60 9.93 27.53
N ALA A 310 2.51 10.71 27.49
CA ALA A 310 2.51 12.11 27.95
C ALA A 310 2.88 12.27 29.43
N ALA A 311 2.56 11.29 30.28
CA ALA A 311 2.93 11.28 31.70
C ALA A 311 4.33 10.68 31.98
N GLY A 312 5.13 10.41 30.95
CA GLY A 312 6.43 9.75 31.04
C GLY A 312 6.36 8.25 30.79
N GLY A 313 7.47 7.68 30.29
CA GLY A 313 7.56 6.28 29.86
C GLY A 313 6.98 6.03 28.46
N GLU A 314 6.65 4.77 28.18
CA GLU A 314 6.07 4.33 26.91
C GLU A 314 4.77 3.53 27.09
N VAL A 315 3.91 3.59 26.08
CA VAL A 315 2.82 2.62 25.89
C VAL A 315 3.14 1.75 24.69
N GLY A 316 2.82 0.47 24.76
CA GLY A 316 3.03 -0.43 23.65
C GLY A 316 2.13 -1.65 23.66
N ILE A 317 2.13 -2.35 22.54
CA ILE A 317 1.45 -3.63 22.35
C ILE A 317 2.28 -4.51 21.43
N ALA A 318 2.37 -5.79 21.76
CA ALA A 318 2.95 -6.82 20.91
C ALA A 318 1.87 -7.87 20.61
N ALA A 319 1.75 -8.26 19.35
CA ALA A 319 0.77 -9.21 18.85
C ALA A 319 1.47 -10.24 17.94
N VAL A 320 1.22 -11.52 18.17
CA VAL A 320 1.89 -12.60 17.44
C VAL A 320 0.89 -13.29 16.51
N THR A 321 1.21 -13.29 15.22
CA THR A 321 0.45 -14.02 14.20
C THR A 321 0.97 -15.45 14.05
N LYS A 322 2.29 -15.65 14.11
CA LYS A 322 2.94 -16.96 14.03
C LYS A 322 4.18 -17.00 14.91
N GLY A 323 4.45 -18.16 15.50
CA GLY A 323 5.63 -18.40 16.33
C GLY A 323 5.41 -17.98 17.79
N GLU A 324 6.50 -17.80 18.51
CA GLU A 324 6.52 -17.40 19.92
C GLU A 324 7.61 -16.34 20.14
N ILE A 325 7.28 -15.31 20.92
CA ILE A 325 8.23 -14.25 21.30
C ILE A 325 8.24 -14.05 22.82
N ALA A 326 9.31 -13.47 23.34
CA ALA A 326 9.35 -12.86 24.67
C ALA A 326 9.60 -11.36 24.54
N VAL A 327 9.10 -10.59 25.51
CA VAL A 327 9.24 -9.13 25.54
C VAL A 327 9.72 -8.69 26.91
N ARG A 328 10.89 -8.07 26.98
CA ARG A 328 11.35 -7.36 28.18
C ARG A 328 10.94 -5.90 28.05
N THR A 329 9.96 -5.47 28.85
CA THR A 329 9.49 -4.07 28.88
C THR A 329 10.12 -3.30 30.04
N PRO A 330 10.03 -1.96 30.05
CA PRO A 330 10.39 -1.15 31.22
C PRO A 330 9.58 -1.47 32.48
N TYR A 331 8.44 -2.16 32.35
CA TYR A 331 7.50 -2.44 33.44
C TYR A 331 7.53 -3.89 33.92
N GLY A 332 8.30 -4.76 33.27
CA GLY A 332 8.37 -6.18 33.59
C GLY A 332 8.67 -7.06 32.38
N ILE A 333 8.85 -8.36 32.63
CA ILE A 333 9.18 -9.35 31.62
C ILE A 333 7.91 -10.12 31.24
N ILE A 334 7.60 -10.12 29.95
CA ILE A 334 6.63 -11.04 29.35
C ILE A 334 7.44 -12.21 28.79
N SER A 335 7.46 -13.32 29.53
CA SER A 335 8.31 -14.47 29.22
C SER A 335 7.90 -15.24 27.96
N ARG A 336 6.64 -15.12 27.54
CA ARG A 336 6.11 -15.74 26.31
C ARG A 336 4.85 -15.04 25.82
N ILE A 337 4.72 -14.90 24.51
CA ILE A 337 3.49 -14.58 23.78
C ILE A 337 3.37 -15.58 22.64
N ASP A 338 2.35 -16.41 22.69
CA ASP A 338 2.07 -17.43 21.68
C ASP A 338 1.36 -16.85 20.45
N ALA A 339 1.36 -17.59 19.35
CA ALA A 339 0.54 -17.28 18.19
C ALA A 339 -0.92 -17.01 18.58
N ASN A 340 -1.53 -16.03 17.91
CA ASN A 340 -2.86 -15.50 18.17
C ASN A 340 -3.05 -14.81 19.53
N HIS A 341 -1.96 -14.51 20.26
CA HIS A 341 -2.02 -13.71 21.48
C HIS A 341 -1.40 -12.33 21.30
N ALA A 342 -1.79 -11.43 22.19
CA ALA A 342 -1.23 -10.10 22.30
C ALA A 342 -1.11 -9.69 23.78
N VAL A 343 -0.17 -8.78 24.04
CA VAL A 343 0.04 -8.17 25.37
C VAL A 343 0.27 -6.67 25.21
N PRO A 344 -0.60 -5.81 25.78
CA PRO A 344 -0.33 -4.39 25.93
C PRO A 344 0.46 -4.10 27.21
N TRP A 345 1.31 -3.07 27.18
CA TRP A 345 1.99 -2.53 28.35
C TRP A 345 1.86 -1.00 28.40
N ARG A 346 1.84 -0.42 29.60
CA ARG A 346 1.70 1.02 29.82
C ARG A 346 2.17 1.43 31.22
N PRO A 347 2.56 2.70 31.44
CA PRO A 347 2.98 3.19 32.75
C PRO A 347 1.84 3.08 33.76
N GLY A 348 2.18 2.94 35.04
CA GLY A 348 1.22 2.99 36.15
C GLY A 348 0.35 1.74 36.34
N ARG A 349 0.49 0.71 35.50
CA ARG A 349 -0.25 -0.56 35.65
C ARG A 349 0.47 -1.66 36.44
N GLY A 350 1.75 -1.50 36.77
CA GLY A 350 2.59 -2.56 37.35
C GLY A 350 3.10 -3.54 36.28
N GLU A 351 3.29 -4.80 36.65
CA GLU A 351 3.75 -5.86 35.74
C GLU A 351 2.78 -6.01 34.54
N PRO A 352 3.29 -6.29 33.32
CA PRO A 352 2.43 -6.50 32.16
C PRO A 352 1.36 -7.57 32.41
N PRO A 353 0.14 -7.39 31.87
CA PRO A 353 -0.90 -8.40 32.00
C PRO A 353 -0.50 -9.70 31.29
N PRO A 354 -1.07 -10.85 31.69
CA PRO A 354 -0.90 -12.10 30.96
C PRO A 354 -1.32 -11.97 29.49
N PRO A 355 -0.70 -12.72 28.55
CA PRO A 355 -1.15 -12.81 27.18
C PRO A 355 -2.63 -13.14 27.06
N VAL A 356 -3.33 -12.37 26.23
CA VAL A 356 -4.73 -12.59 25.88
C VAL A 356 -4.86 -12.93 24.41
N LEU A 357 -5.84 -13.76 24.06
CA LEU A 357 -6.17 -14.02 22.66
C LEU A 357 -6.48 -12.69 21.94
N LEU A 358 -6.04 -12.57 20.69
CA LEU A 358 -6.36 -11.42 19.83
C LEU A 358 -7.87 -11.12 19.81
N ALA A 359 -8.69 -12.17 19.74
CA ALA A 359 -10.15 -12.08 19.77
C ALA A 359 -10.71 -11.53 21.10
N ALA A 360 -9.95 -11.60 22.19
CA ALA A 360 -10.35 -11.18 23.54
C ALA A 360 -9.80 -9.80 23.94
N LEU A 361 -9.03 -9.13 23.06
CA LEU A 361 -8.57 -7.76 23.30
C LEU A 361 -9.75 -6.80 23.55
N SER A 362 -9.55 -5.81 24.42
CA SER A 362 -10.55 -4.78 24.69
C SER A 362 -10.85 -3.98 23.40
N PRO A 363 -12.03 -3.37 23.23
CA PRO A 363 -12.31 -2.54 22.05
C PRO A 363 -11.28 -1.43 21.83
N ALA A 364 -10.72 -0.85 22.89
CA ALA A 364 -9.67 0.16 22.79
C ALA A 364 -8.32 -0.42 22.38
N ASP A 365 -7.95 -1.62 22.87
CA ASP A 365 -6.69 -2.28 22.48
C ASP A 365 -6.80 -2.94 21.11
N LYS A 366 -8.01 -3.37 20.70
CA LYS A 366 -8.34 -3.77 19.34
C LYS A 366 -8.33 -2.58 18.42
N GLN A 367 -9.02 -1.48 18.73
CA GLN A 367 -8.98 -0.27 17.92
C GLN A 367 -7.57 0.29 17.85
N ALA A 368 -6.77 0.22 18.91
CA ALA A 368 -5.35 0.49 18.81
C ALA A 368 -4.73 -0.51 17.83
N LEU A 369 -4.75 -1.82 18.08
CA LEU A 369 -4.14 -2.83 17.21
C LEU A 369 -4.64 -2.80 15.75
N ASP A 370 -5.89 -2.41 15.51
CA ASP A 370 -6.61 -2.30 14.25
C ASP A 370 -6.29 -0.94 13.61
N GLU A 371 -6.31 0.20 14.27
CA GLU A 371 -5.73 1.45 13.72
C GLU A 371 -4.22 1.27 13.42
N LEU A 372 -3.58 0.29 14.08
CA LEU A 372 -2.19 -0.15 13.90
C LEU A 372 -2.01 -1.27 12.84
N LEU A 373 -3.09 -1.96 12.38
CA LEU A 373 -3.11 -3.02 11.34
C LEU A 373 -4.05 -2.70 10.14
N GLU A 374 -4.89 -1.67 10.24
CA GLU A 374 -5.91 -1.24 9.29
C GLU A 374 -5.28 -0.35 8.22
N THR A 375 -4.54 -1.04 7.37
CA THR A 375 -4.92 -1.03 5.95
C THR A 375 -5.54 -2.36 5.53
N THR A 376 -6.20 -3.09 6.44
CA THR A 376 -6.73 -4.43 6.17
C THR A 376 -8.03 -4.66 6.93
N ASN A 377 -9.15 -4.18 6.37
CA ASN A 377 -10.50 -4.73 6.59
C ASN A 377 -11.49 -4.21 5.54
N LEU A 378 -11.37 -4.70 4.31
CA LEU A 378 -12.44 -4.59 3.31
C LEU A 378 -13.57 -5.60 3.57
N ALA A 379 -13.33 -6.63 4.39
CA ALA A 379 -14.30 -7.67 4.73
C ALA A 379 -15.38 -7.19 5.72
N ALA A 380 -15.06 -6.29 6.65
CA ALA A 380 -16.03 -5.71 7.57
C ALA A 380 -17.01 -4.75 6.85
N ALA A 381 -16.51 -3.98 5.88
CA ALA A 381 -17.33 -3.11 5.04
C ALA A 381 -18.31 -3.89 4.11
N LEU A 382 -18.00 -5.15 3.79
CA LEU A 382 -18.88 -6.04 3.03
C LEU A 382 -19.95 -6.72 3.91
N ALA A 383 -19.72 -6.83 5.21
CA ALA A 383 -20.65 -7.45 6.16
C ALA A 383 -21.77 -6.49 6.61
N GLU A 384 -21.59 -5.17 6.47
CA GLU A 384 -22.61 -4.16 6.79
C GLU A 384 -23.55 -3.82 5.61
N LEU A 385 -23.46 -4.53 4.48
CA LEU A 385 -24.44 -4.37 3.40
C LEU A 385 -25.82 -4.82 3.91
N PRO A 386 -26.82 -3.92 3.98
CA PRO A 386 -28.15 -4.31 4.42
C PRO A 386 -28.75 -5.30 3.43
N ALA A 387 -29.14 -6.47 3.93
CA ALA A 387 -30.04 -7.35 3.21
C ALA A 387 -31.39 -6.62 3.09
N THR A 388 -31.81 -6.38 1.86
CA THR A 388 -33.06 -5.72 1.45
C THR A 388 -33.09 -4.20 1.50
N ALA A 389 -33.22 -3.60 0.31
CA ALA A 389 -33.95 -2.35 0.13
C ALA A 389 -34.50 -2.31 -1.30
N ALA A 390 -35.75 -2.77 -1.45
CA ALA A 390 -36.68 -2.06 -2.32
C ALA A 390 -36.86 -0.65 -1.72
N GLY A 391 -36.95 0.39 -2.57
CA GLY A 391 -36.94 1.81 -2.17
C GLY A 391 -38.15 2.27 -1.33
N PRO A 392 -38.41 3.60 -1.18
CA PRO A 392 -37.84 4.74 -1.90
C PRO A 392 -37.34 5.92 -1.03
N GLU A 393 -36.87 6.94 -1.75
CA GLU A 393 -36.56 8.35 -1.43
C GLU A 393 -36.92 8.94 -0.05
N THR A 394 -35.99 9.70 0.52
CA THR A 394 -36.21 11.12 0.86
C THR A 394 -34.88 11.84 1.09
N ALA A 395 -34.79 13.06 0.56
CA ALA A 395 -33.62 13.93 0.62
C ALA A 395 -33.39 14.51 2.03
N ALA A 396 -32.13 14.60 2.45
CA ALA A 396 -31.69 15.50 3.50
C ALA A 396 -30.45 16.27 3.02
N GLN A 397 -30.61 17.58 2.88
CA GLN A 397 -29.56 18.55 2.56
C GLN A 397 -28.61 18.68 3.76
N VAL A 398 -27.29 18.67 3.51
CA VAL A 398 -26.30 19.11 4.51
C VAL A 398 -25.74 20.46 4.08
N VAL A 399 -25.99 21.44 4.94
CA VAL A 399 -25.52 22.83 4.88
C VAL A 399 -24.01 22.86 5.12
N ILE A 400 -23.26 23.50 4.22
CA ILE A 400 -21.83 23.77 4.40
C ILE A 400 -21.69 25.18 5.03
N ALA A 401 -21.08 25.26 6.21
CA ALA A 401 -20.63 26.52 6.80
C ALA A 401 -19.23 26.89 6.27
N PRO A 402 -18.93 28.17 5.97
CA PRO A 402 -17.63 28.58 5.44
C PRO A 402 -16.58 28.77 6.54
N LEU A 403 -15.35 28.32 6.27
CA LEU A 403 -14.17 28.62 7.07
C LEU A 403 -13.70 30.08 6.83
N PRO A 404 -13.18 30.80 7.85
CA PRO A 404 -12.80 32.20 7.75
C PRO A 404 -11.33 32.43 7.31
N GLY A 405 -11.13 33.46 6.48
CA GLY A 405 -9.85 34.17 6.20
C GLY A 405 -8.84 33.39 5.33
N VAL A 406 -8.38 33.87 4.17
CA VAL A 406 -7.61 35.11 3.94
C VAL A 406 -7.88 35.68 2.53
N TYR A 407 -7.96 37.02 2.45
CA TYR A 407 -8.09 37.93 1.30
C TYR A 407 -7.05 37.67 0.18
N SER A 408 -7.27 37.92 -1.12
CA SER A 408 -7.65 39.22 -1.71
C SER A 408 -8.18 39.13 -3.16
N ALA A 409 -9.17 39.99 -3.43
CA ALA A 409 -9.41 40.82 -4.61
C ALA A 409 -9.32 40.22 -6.03
N PHE A 410 -10.48 40.05 -6.66
CA PHE A 410 -10.76 40.62 -7.99
C PHE A 410 -12.28 40.84 -8.14
N THR A 411 -12.72 42.09 -8.14
CA THR A 411 -14.10 42.48 -8.47
C THR A 411 -14.20 42.67 -9.98
N VAL A 412 -15.09 41.91 -10.63
CA VAL A 412 -15.62 42.24 -11.95
C VAL A 412 -17.14 42.27 -11.84
N THR A 413 -17.69 43.47 -11.81
CA THR A 413 -19.12 43.75 -11.96
C THR A 413 -19.50 43.70 -13.44
N PRO A 414 -20.63 43.06 -13.79
CA PRO A 414 -21.41 43.45 -14.96
C PRO A 414 -22.77 44.07 -14.55
N PRO A 415 -23.42 44.79 -15.48
CA PRO A 415 -24.26 45.93 -15.17
C PRO A 415 -25.73 45.61 -14.88
N VAL A 416 -26.33 46.57 -14.19
CA VAL A 416 -27.74 46.73 -13.86
C VAL A 416 -28.60 46.94 -15.12
N THR A 417 -29.64 46.12 -15.28
CA THR A 417 -30.92 46.41 -15.97
C THR A 417 -31.84 45.23 -15.60
N GLY A 418 -33.09 45.34 -15.16
CA GLY A 418 -34.08 46.39 -15.03
C GLY A 418 -35.40 45.64 -14.75
N CYS A 419 -36.24 46.20 -13.87
CA CYS A 419 -37.43 45.58 -13.27
C CYS A 419 -38.55 45.17 -14.26
N LEU A 420 -39.48 44.30 -13.82
CA LEU A 420 -40.93 44.61 -13.69
C LEU A 420 -41.80 43.34 -13.40
N GLY A 421 -42.61 43.40 -12.34
CA GLY A 421 -43.95 42.80 -12.32
C GLY A 421 -44.21 41.56 -11.45
N SER A 422 -44.57 41.78 -10.19
CA SER A 422 -45.50 40.93 -9.40
C SER A 422 -46.96 41.19 -9.87
N PRO A 423 -48.03 40.54 -9.33
CA PRO A 423 -48.09 39.41 -8.39
C PRO A 423 -49.06 38.27 -8.80
N CYS A 424 -48.85 37.07 -8.26
CA CYS A 424 -49.86 36.13 -7.75
C CYS A 424 -49.14 35.10 -6.88
#